data_AF-A0AAN4Z0D3-F1
#
_entry.id   AF-A0AAN4Z0D3-F1
#
_cell.length_a   1.000
_cell.length_b   1.000
_cell.length_c   1.000
_cell.angle_alpha   90.00
_cell.angle_beta   90.00
_cell.angle_gamma   90.00
#
_symmetry.space_group_name_H-M   'P 1'
#
loop_
_entity.id
_entity.type
_entity.pdbx_description
1 polymer ?
#
loop_
_entity_poly.entity_id
_entity_poly.type
_entity_poly.pdbx_seq_one_letter_code
_entity_poly.pdbx_strand_id
1 'polypeptide(L)'
;PVKVPAGKWGAVYNCDIPHKTFDAAMKHIAQAHKDLDYIIITGDMESHDNWVYTREKTMDNIINITQVLINHFPTTPIYEAVGNHEGVPQDSMGPHNMEEYDTRGPTWLYNTLADQWSRWITPESVKGVQYRASYVEYPSPGLKLISLNSDYCAISNFYLYLNQTDPDDTLNWLISELLASEQKGEKVHIISHIPAGDNYCLKGWAHNFYEIVNRFENTIAAQFYGHTHQDHFQVYYENSNPAGRPTHFNFITPSLTSYSYNNPAYRIYTIDGGYEGASYTVLDAETYTTDLNEANAKDQEPQWFLEYSARDTFSLPDLSPSSWNSLIDRLAVDDDLFTKFHRYYWRSSYEENCVNEPQCRQHYVCCLRVAKSFDEDTFCAGM
;
A
#
# COMPACT_ATOMS: atom_id res chain seq x y z
N PRO A 1 22.55 22.84 -15.14
CA PRO A 1 22.54 23.69 -13.93
C PRO A 1 21.40 23.29 -12.96
N VAL A 2 21.74 23.07 -11.69
CA VAL A 2 20.75 22.78 -10.62
C VAL A 2 19.96 24.06 -10.35
N LYS A 3 18.62 23.99 -10.46
CA LYS A 3 17.73 25.14 -10.23
C LYS A 3 17.34 25.30 -8.77
N VAL A 4 17.16 24.18 -8.05
CA VAL A 4 16.87 24.12 -6.61
C VAL A 4 17.78 23.05 -6.00
N PRO A 5 18.65 23.37 -5.04
CA PRO A 5 19.51 22.39 -4.39
C PRO A 5 18.70 21.44 -3.49
N ALA A 6 19.15 20.19 -3.35
CA ALA A 6 18.55 19.25 -2.42
C ALA A 6 18.73 19.71 -0.96
N GLY A 7 17.67 19.61 -0.18
CA GLY A 7 17.69 19.90 1.25
C GLY A 7 18.31 18.75 2.07
N LYS A 8 18.73 19.07 3.29
CA LYS A 8 19.33 18.12 4.25
C LYS A 8 18.41 16.95 4.60
N TRP A 9 17.10 17.17 4.57
CA TRP A 9 16.07 16.19 4.95
C TRP A 9 15.33 15.59 3.75
N GLY A 10 15.79 15.86 2.52
CA GLY A 10 15.09 15.51 1.29
C GLY A 10 14.53 16.74 0.59
N ALA A 11 13.86 16.51 -0.53
CA ALA A 11 13.33 17.57 -1.38
C ALA A 11 12.04 17.10 -2.07
N VAL A 12 11.02 17.96 -2.07
CA VAL A 12 9.69 17.74 -2.68
C VAL A 12 9.77 17.88 -4.20
N TYR A 13 10.53 16.99 -4.83
CA TYR A 13 10.81 16.90 -6.27
C TYR A 13 10.92 15.43 -6.67
N ASN A 14 11.50 15.12 -7.83
CA ASN A 14 11.90 13.77 -8.23
C ASN A 14 13.12 13.30 -7.42
N CYS A 15 12.99 13.20 -6.10
CA CYS A 15 14.04 12.80 -5.17
C CYS A 15 13.47 11.88 -4.10
N ASP A 16 14.19 10.81 -3.78
CA ASP A 16 13.95 10.02 -2.58
C ASP A 16 14.48 10.70 -1.32
N ILE A 17 14.08 10.18 -0.16
CA ILE A 17 14.51 10.68 1.14
C ILE A 17 15.89 10.10 1.53
N PRO A 18 16.72 10.86 2.25
CA PRO A 18 17.93 10.31 2.85
C PRO A 18 17.59 9.42 4.06
N HIS A 19 18.45 8.45 4.38
CA HIS A 19 18.32 7.56 5.55
C HIS A 19 17.96 8.29 6.85
N LYS A 20 18.49 9.49 7.07
CA LYS A 20 18.20 10.28 8.27
C LYS A 20 16.74 10.72 8.39
N THR A 21 16.03 10.90 7.29
CA THR A 21 14.62 11.28 7.28
C THR A 21 13.77 10.06 7.62
N PHE A 22 14.16 8.88 7.12
CA PHE A 22 13.58 7.61 7.53
C PHE A 22 13.75 7.36 9.03
N ASP A 23 14.98 7.48 9.55
CA ASP A 23 15.26 7.33 10.98
C ASP A 23 14.49 8.35 11.85
N ALA A 24 14.42 9.61 11.42
CA ALA A 24 13.63 10.63 12.11
C ALA A 24 12.12 10.33 12.12
N ALA A 25 11.58 9.76 11.04
CA ALA A 25 10.20 9.29 10.98
C ALA A 25 9.94 8.17 11.99
N MET A 26 10.78 7.13 11.97
CA MET A 26 10.64 5.98 12.87
C MET A 26 10.76 6.41 14.34
N LYS A 27 11.71 7.30 14.64
CA LYS A 27 11.87 7.92 15.96
C LYS A 27 10.61 8.67 16.39
N HIS A 28 10.02 9.47 15.50
CA HIS A 28 8.80 10.21 15.82
C HIS A 28 7.63 9.26 16.09
N ILE A 29 7.36 8.31 15.18
CA ILE A 29 6.28 7.34 15.32
C ILE A 29 6.42 6.58 16.63
N ALA A 30 7.60 6.04 16.93
CA ALA A 30 7.87 5.32 18.17
C ALA A 30 7.69 6.18 19.42
N GLN A 31 7.87 7.51 19.34
CA GLN A 31 7.67 8.43 20.48
C GLN A 31 6.23 8.88 20.65
N ALA A 32 5.53 9.16 19.55
CA ALA A 32 4.17 9.67 19.54
C ALA A 32 3.14 8.57 19.82
N HIS A 33 3.36 7.37 19.28
CA HIS A 33 2.39 6.28 19.26
C HIS A 33 2.93 5.09 20.07
N LYS A 34 2.56 5.03 21.35
CA LYS A 34 3.06 4.03 22.32
C LYS A 34 2.16 2.80 22.46
N ASP A 35 1.03 2.83 21.78
CA ASP A 35 -0.11 1.93 21.84
C ASP A 35 -0.32 1.18 20.52
N LEU A 36 0.70 1.12 19.66
CA LEU A 36 0.66 0.35 18.42
C LEU A 36 0.64 -1.16 18.74
N ASP A 37 -0.42 -1.85 18.31
CA ASP A 37 -0.52 -3.31 18.42
C ASP A 37 0.42 -4.01 17.41
N TYR A 38 0.53 -3.48 16.19
CA TYR A 38 1.45 -3.94 15.15
C TYR A 38 1.65 -2.85 14.08
N ILE A 39 2.65 -3.03 13.22
CA ILE A 39 2.99 -2.13 12.11
C ILE A 39 2.84 -2.88 10.78
N ILE A 40 2.32 -2.21 9.75
CA ILE A 40 2.28 -2.71 8.38
C ILE A 40 3.28 -1.90 7.54
N ILE A 41 4.12 -2.58 6.75
CA ILE A 41 4.99 -1.95 5.75
C ILE A 41 4.75 -2.63 4.41
N THR A 42 4.36 -1.88 3.39
CA THR A 42 3.97 -2.45 2.09
C THR A 42 5.09 -2.33 1.06
N GLY A 43 6.36 -2.61 1.41
CA GLY A 43 7.47 -2.66 0.44
C GLY A 43 8.06 -1.32 0.00
N ASP A 44 8.82 -1.35 -1.10
CA ASP A 44 9.56 -0.22 -1.70
C ASP A 44 10.61 0.41 -0.76
N MET A 45 11.55 -0.44 -0.39
CA MET A 45 12.72 -0.13 0.42
C MET A 45 13.89 0.43 -0.41
N GLU A 46 13.81 0.35 -1.74
CA GLU A 46 14.82 0.86 -2.65
C GLU A 46 14.48 2.21 -3.29
N SER A 47 15.52 3.01 -3.56
CA SER A 47 15.38 4.32 -4.22
C SER A 47 15.14 4.19 -5.73
N HIS A 48 14.63 5.24 -6.38
CA HIS A 48 14.34 5.30 -7.82
C HIS A 48 15.60 5.44 -8.70
N ASP A 49 16.74 4.87 -8.30
CA ASP A 49 17.97 4.75 -9.08
C ASP A 49 18.10 3.37 -9.73
N ASN A 50 16.99 2.89 -10.29
CA ASN A 50 16.83 1.56 -10.89
C ASN A 50 17.88 1.19 -11.96
N TRP A 51 18.49 2.19 -12.61
CA TRP A 51 19.60 2.01 -13.56
C TRP A 51 20.90 1.47 -12.93
N VAL A 52 21.04 1.48 -11.60
CA VAL A 52 22.22 0.98 -10.87
C VAL A 52 21.87 -0.09 -9.82
N TYR A 53 20.70 -0.72 -9.90
CA TYR A 53 20.33 -1.79 -8.97
C TYR A 53 21.30 -2.97 -9.04
N THR A 54 21.68 -3.46 -7.85
CA THR A 54 22.42 -4.72 -7.68
C THR A 54 21.78 -5.50 -6.55
N ARG A 55 21.89 -6.84 -6.59
CA ARG A 55 21.34 -7.70 -5.53
C ARG A 55 21.95 -7.36 -4.18
N GLU A 56 23.25 -7.07 -4.16
CA GLU A 56 23.98 -6.70 -2.96
C GLU A 56 23.44 -5.40 -2.34
N LYS A 57 23.22 -4.37 -3.16
CA LYS A 57 22.67 -3.08 -2.70
C LYS A 57 21.27 -3.26 -2.11
N THR A 58 20.40 -4.01 -2.80
CA THR A 58 19.04 -4.28 -2.32
C THR A 58 19.04 -5.06 -1.01
N MET A 59 19.86 -6.10 -0.91
CA MET A 59 20.01 -6.86 0.34
C MET A 59 20.48 -5.96 1.49
N ASP A 60 21.50 -5.13 1.25
CA ASP A 60 22.04 -4.20 2.26
C ASP A 60 20.97 -3.18 2.69
N ASN A 61 20.18 -2.65 1.77
CA ASN A 61 19.11 -1.70 2.07
C ASN A 61 17.99 -2.34 2.92
N ILE A 62 17.54 -3.54 2.57
CA ILE A 62 16.56 -4.31 3.36
C ILE A 62 17.08 -4.53 4.78
N ILE A 63 18.34 -4.95 4.93
CA ILE A 63 18.97 -5.19 6.24
C ILE A 63 19.09 -3.89 7.05
N ASN A 64 19.52 -2.80 6.43
CA ASN A 64 19.69 -1.50 7.11
C ASN A 64 18.36 -0.92 7.57
N ILE A 65 17.33 -0.96 6.71
CA ILE A 65 15.97 -0.51 7.05
C ILE A 65 15.42 -1.36 8.19
N THR A 66 15.53 -2.69 8.10
CA THR A 66 15.15 -3.63 9.16
C THR A 66 15.82 -3.28 10.50
N GLN A 67 17.11 -2.93 10.48
CA GLN A 67 17.83 -2.57 11.70
C GLN A 67 17.30 -1.28 12.34
N VAL A 68 16.95 -0.26 11.55
CA VAL A 68 16.32 0.97 12.05
C VAL A 68 14.95 0.65 12.67
N LEU A 69 14.14 -0.19 12.01
CA LEU A 69 12.84 -0.62 12.52
C LEU A 69 12.96 -1.30 13.89
N ILE A 70 13.88 -2.27 14.03
CA ILE A 70 14.12 -2.98 15.30
C ILE A 70 14.59 -2.03 16.41
N ASN A 71 15.42 -1.03 16.06
CA ASN A 71 15.93 -0.08 17.04
C ASN A 71 14.81 0.79 17.65
N HIS A 72 13.84 1.21 16.84
CA HIS A 72 12.74 2.08 17.28
C HIS A 72 11.53 1.28 17.79
N PHE A 73 11.32 0.06 17.30
CA PHE A 73 10.18 -0.80 17.64
C PHE A 73 10.63 -2.20 18.14
N PRO A 74 11.34 -2.29 19.28
CA PRO A 74 11.92 -3.55 19.74
C PRO A 74 10.90 -4.62 20.14
N THR A 75 9.64 -4.23 20.38
CA THR A 75 8.58 -5.12 20.89
C THR A 75 7.33 -5.14 20.01
N THR A 76 7.21 -4.24 19.04
CA THR A 76 6.00 -4.13 18.21
C THR A 76 6.19 -5.02 16.99
N PRO A 77 5.31 -5.99 16.73
CA PRO A 77 5.37 -6.82 15.53
C PRO A 77 5.26 -5.96 14.27
N ILE A 78 6.04 -6.30 13.24
CA ILE A 78 6.02 -5.64 11.94
C ILE A 78 5.68 -6.69 10.88
N TYR A 79 4.61 -6.44 10.14
CA TYR A 79 4.16 -7.30 9.04
C TYR A 79 4.38 -6.59 7.73
N GLU A 80 5.25 -7.17 6.92
CA GLU A 80 5.68 -6.57 5.67
C GLU A 80 5.06 -7.26 4.44
N ALA A 81 4.88 -6.52 3.35
CA ALA A 81 4.67 -7.03 2.00
C ALA A 81 5.84 -6.60 1.11
N VAL A 82 6.15 -7.42 0.10
CA VAL A 82 7.17 -7.08 -0.90
C VAL A 82 6.63 -6.04 -1.87
N GLY A 83 7.46 -5.05 -2.21
CA GLY A 83 7.21 -4.03 -3.22
C GLY A 83 8.04 -4.26 -4.47
N ASN A 84 7.75 -3.48 -5.49
CA ASN A 84 8.24 -3.76 -6.83
C ASN A 84 9.69 -3.29 -7.02
N HIS A 85 10.16 -2.37 -6.18
CA HIS A 85 11.54 -1.91 -6.16
C HIS A 85 12.54 -2.88 -5.51
N GLU A 86 12.08 -3.95 -4.84
CA GLU A 86 12.97 -4.99 -4.30
C GLU A 86 13.55 -5.92 -5.37
N GLY A 87 12.94 -5.98 -6.56
CA GLY A 87 13.43 -6.79 -7.67
C GLY A 87 14.75 -6.25 -8.24
N VAL A 88 15.63 -7.14 -8.71
CA VAL A 88 16.83 -6.74 -9.49
C VAL A 88 16.91 -7.51 -10.81
N PRO A 89 16.66 -6.84 -11.96
CA PRO A 89 16.18 -5.46 -12.13
C PRO A 89 14.81 -5.20 -11.46
N GLN A 90 14.39 -3.94 -11.33
CA GLN A 90 13.07 -3.57 -10.77
C GLN A 90 11.95 -4.47 -11.35
N ASP A 91 10.97 -4.82 -10.51
CA ASP A 91 9.82 -5.70 -10.81
C ASP A 91 10.15 -7.16 -11.15
N SER A 92 11.43 -7.55 -11.20
CA SER A 92 11.86 -8.84 -11.74
C SER A 92 11.66 -10.00 -10.76
N MET A 93 10.40 -10.38 -10.53
CA MET A 93 9.97 -11.51 -9.69
C MET A 93 9.48 -12.67 -10.55
N GLY A 94 10.39 -13.59 -10.90
CA GLY A 94 10.06 -14.74 -11.75
C GLY A 94 9.36 -15.88 -10.96
N PRO A 95 8.26 -16.46 -11.47
CA PRO A 95 7.61 -17.62 -10.85
C PRO A 95 8.40 -18.93 -11.08
N HIS A 96 8.15 -19.95 -10.25
CA HIS A 96 8.83 -21.25 -10.28
C HIS A 96 8.65 -22.04 -11.58
N ASN A 97 7.58 -21.77 -12.34
CA ASN A 97 7.32 -22.44 -13.62
C ASN A 97 8.18 -21.88 -14.78
N MET A 98 9.01 -20.86 -14.54
CA MET A 98 9.98 -20.35 -15.50
C MET A 98 11.17 -21.30 -15.67
N GLU A 99 11.55 -21.60 -16.92
CA GLU A 99 12.68 -22.50 -17.24
C GLU A 99 14.01 -22.12 -16.57
N GLU A 100 14.30 -20.83 -16.42
CA GLU A 100 15.53 -20.30 -15.82
C GLU A 100 15.40 -19.94 -14.32
N TYR A 101 14.36 -20.43 -13.61
CA TYR A 101 14.08 -20.05 -12.23
C TYR A 101 15.29 -20.17 -11.29
N ASP A 102 16.05 -21.26 -11.36
CA ASP A 102 17.19 -21.47 -10.47
C ASP A 102 18.32 -20.43 -10.65
N THR A 103 18.36 -19.75 -11.79
CA THR A 103 19.40 -18.75 -12.10
C THR A 103 18.89 -17.31 -12.02
N ARG A 104 17.64 -17.08 -12.40
CA ARG A 104 17.03 -15.74 -12.55
C ARG A 104 15.90 -15.48 -11.56
N GLY A 105 15.40 -16.50 -10.89
CA GLY A 105 14.34 -16.39 -9.90
C GLY A 105 14.77 -15.54 -8.69
N PRO A 106 13.78 -15.01 -7.96
CA PRO A 106 14.00 -14.11 -6.83
C PRO A 106 14.40 -14.85 -5.54
N THR A 107 14.89 -16.10 -5.62
CA THR A 107 15.30 -16.91 -4.45
C THR A 107 16.27 -16.18 -3.52
N TRP A 108 17.20 -15.39 -4.08
CA TRP A 108 18.13 -14.57 -3.28
C TRP A 108 17.39 -13.51 -2.45
N LEU A 109 16.38 -12.86 -3.04
CA LEU A 109 15.57 -11.84 -2.41
C LEU A 109 14.64 -12.47 -1.37
N TYR A 110 13.91 -13.51 -1.76
CA TYR A 110 12.96 -14.18 -0.87
C TYR A 110 13.63 -14.77 0.36
N ASN A 111 14.86 -15.29 0.22
CA ASN A 111 15.65 -15.70 1.38
C ASN A 111 16.11 -14.52 2.24
N THR A 112 16.42 -13.37 1.64
CA THR A 112 16.79 -12.15 2.39
C THR A 112 15.60 -11.62 3.19
N LEU A 113 14.43 -11.52 2.55
CA LEU A 113 13.17 -11.14 3.19
C LEU A 113 12.82 -12.12 4.30
N ALA A 114 12.87 -13.42 4.03
CA ALA A 114 12.57 -14.45 5.02
C ALA A 114 13.51 -14.40 6.22
N ASP A 115 14.81 -14.17 6.01
CA ASP A 115 15.76 -13.98 7.11
C ASP A 115 15.40 -12.77 7.96
N GLN A 116 15.16 -11.60 7.34
CA GLN A 116 14.82 -10.38 8.08
C GLN A 116 13.47 -10.50 8.80
N TRP A 117 12.42 -10.90 8.09
CA TRP A 117 11.04 -10.95 8.58
C TRP A 117 10.80 -12.05 9.61
N SER A 118 11.65 -13.10 9.68
CA SER A 118 11.55 -14.17 10.68
C SER A 118 11.52 -13.71 12.15
N ARG A 119 11.87 -12.45 12.41
CA ARG A 119 11.77 -11.80 13.72
C ARG A 119 10.32 -11.56 14.17
N TRP A 120 9.41 -11.37 13.22
CA TRP A 120 8.03 -10.96 13.49
C TRP A 120 6.99 -12.00 13.06
N ILE A 121 7.39 -12.99 12.24
CA ILE A 121 6.50 -14.00 11.67
C ILE A 121 6.89 -15.41 12.13
N THR A 122 5.95 -16.35 12.05
CA THR A 122 6.15 -17.73 12.47
C THR A 122 7.07 -18.49 11.52
N PRO A 123 7.69 -19.60 11.98
CA PRO A 123 8.50 -20.47 11.11
C PRO A 123 7.74 -21.06 9.91
N GLU A 124 6.41 -21.18 9.97
CA GLU A 124 5.61 -21.62 8.82
C GLU A 124 5.46 -20.48 7.79
N SER A 125 5.19 -19.27 8.26
CA SER A 125 5.12 -18.05 7.45
C SER A 125 6.42 -17.78 6.69
N VAL A 126 7.57 -18.01 7.34
CA VAL A 126 8.90 -17.95 6.71
C VAL A 126 8.97 -18.81 5.45
N LYS A 127 8.38 -20.01 5.45
CA LYS A 127 8.37 -20.89 4.26
C LYS A 127 7.53 -20.29 3.12
N GLY A 128 6.41 -19.66 3.46
CA GLY A 128 5.58 -18.93 2.51
C GLY A 128 6.35 -17.78 1.85
N VAL A 129 7.10 -17.02 2.66
CA VAL A 129 7.98 -15.95 2.18
C VAL A 129 9.05 -16.51 1.23
N GLN A 130 9.74 -17.59 1.61
CA GLN A 130 10.76 -18.22 0.78
C GLN A 130 10.23 -18.76 -0.56
N TYR A 131 8.95 -19.14 -0.60
CA TYR A 131 8.32 -19.63 -1.82
C TYR A 131 7.86 -18.48 -2.72
N ARG A 132 6.99 -17.59 -2.24
CA ARG A 132 6.27 -16.60 -3.08
C ARG A 132 6.31 -15.17 -2.56
N ALA A 133 7.12 -14.89 -1.54
CA ALA A 133 7.08 -13.63 -0.77
C ALA A 133 5.66 -13.27 -0.26
N SER A 134 4.84 -14.28 0.03
CA SER A 134 3.50 -14.13 0.60
C SER A 134 3.36 -15.05 1.81
N TYR A 135 2.64 -14.63 2.83
CA TYR A 135 2.50 -15.39 4.08
C TYR A 135 1.23 -15.00 4.83
N VAL A 136 0.92 -15.76 5.89
CA VAL A 136 -0.19 -15.46 6.80
C VAL A 136 0.32 -15.29 8.23
N GLU A 137 -0.27 -14.38 8.98
CA GLU A 137 -0.03 -14.21 10.41
C GLU A 137 -1.35 -14.01 11.16
N TYR A 138 -1.30 -14.13 12.48
CA TYR A 138 -2.48 -13.94 13.34
C TYR A 138 -2.19 -12.88 14.40
N PRO A 139 -2.31 -11.58 14.07
CA PRO A 139 -2.00 -10.49 14.99
C PRO A 139 -2.89 -10.49 16.24
N SER A 140 -4.12 -11.03 16.12
CA SER A 140 -5.09 -11.15 17.21
C SER A 140 -5.92 -12.42 17.01
N PRO A 141 -6.43 -13.06 18.08
CA PRO A 141 -7.38 -14.15 17.95
C PRO A 141 -8.58 -13.75 17.08
N GLY A 142 -8.89 -14.53 16.04
CA GLY A 142 -9.99 -14.24 15.11
C GLY A 142 -9.64 -13.32 13.95
N LEU A 143 -8.42 -12.78 13.89
CA LEU A 143 -7.89 -12.01 12.77
C LEU A 143 -6.73 -12.75 12.10
N LYS A 144 -6.87 -13.04 10.80
CA LYS A 144 -5.79 -13.47 9.92
C LYS A 144 -5.30 -12.27 9.11
N LEU A 145 -4.00 -12.00 9.13
CA LEU A 145 -3.34 -11.10 8.20
C LEU A 145 -2.75 -11.92 7.05
N ILE A 146 -2.99 -11.51 5.82
CA ILE A 146 -2.42 -12.10 4.60
C ILE A 146 -1.53 -11.04 3.95
N SER A 147 -0.23 -11.32 3.88
CA SER A 147 0.69 -10.54 3.06
C SER A 147 0.78 -11.17 1.68
N LEU A 148 0.45 -10.41 0.64
CA LEU A 148 0.32 -10.88 -0.73
C LEU A 148 1.35 -10.19 -1.65
N ASN A 149 2.11 -10.97 -2.40
CA ASN A 149 3.02 -10.46 -3.42
C ASN A 149 2.23 -10.04 -4.68
N SER A 150 2.06 -8.73 -4.85
CA SER A 150 1.39 -8.13 -6.02
C SER A 150 2.30 -7.94 -7.23
N ASP A 151 3.61 -8.18 -7.14
CA ASP A 151 4.50 -8.10 -8.31
C ASP A 151 4.18 -9.16 -9.37
N TYR A 152 3.46 -10.21 -8.96
CA TYR A 152 2.87 -11.18 -9.87
C TYR A 152 1.69 -10.66 -10.69
N CYS A 153 1.30 -9.40 -10.49
CA CYS A 153 0.45 -8.69 -11.43
C CYS A 153 1.15 -7.52 -12.12
N ALA A 154 2.38 -7.15 -11.76
CA ALA A 154 3.04 -5.98 -12.35
C ALA A 154 3.23 -6.11 -13.87
N ILE A 155 2.80 -5.11 -14.64
CA ILE A 155 3.01 -5.06 -16.10
C ILE A 155 4.50 -4.98 -16.46
N SER A 156 5.32 -4.45 -15.56
CA SER A 156 6.77 -4.33 -15.70
C SER A 156 7.53 -5.60 -15.30
N ASN A 157 6.86 -6.58 -14.67
CA ASN A 157 7.45 -7.88 -14.39
C ASN A 157 7.50 -8.71 -15.68
N PHE A 158 8.59 -8.53 -16.43
CA PHE A 158 8.73 -9.14 -17.76
C PHE A 158 8.76 -10.67 -17.74
N TYR A 159 9.00 -11.32 -16.60
CA TYR A 159 8.89 -12.77 -16.49
C TYR A 159 7.46 -13.28 -16.70
N LEU A 160 6.46 -12.46 -16.40
CA LEU A 160 5.05 -12.81 -16.59
C LEU A 160 4.67 -12.95 -18.07
N TYR A 161 5.45 -12.41 -19.00
CA TYR A 161 5.21 -12.59 -20.44
C TYR A 161 5.49 -14.02 -20.92
N LEU A 162 6.20 -14.83 -20.12
CA LEU A 162 6.35 -16.26 -20.37
C LEU A 162 5.04 -17.00 -20.04
N ASN A 163 4.44 -16.68 -18.90
CA ASN A 163 3.13 -17.19 -18.48
C ASN A 163 2.49 -16.27 -17.42
N GLN A 164 1.35 -15.67 -17.75
CA GLN A 164 0.60 -14.78 -16.84
C GLN A 164 -0.44 -15.52 -15.98
N THR A 165 -0.61 -16.83 -16.20
CA THR A 165 -1.64 -17.62 -15.52
C THR A 165 -1.23 -17.87 -14.08
N ASP A 166 -1.88 -17.15 -13.16
CA ASP A 166 -1.72 -17.22 -11.70
C ASP A 166 -0.29 -17.57 -11.25
N PRO A 167 0.68 -16.65 -11.36
CA PRO A 167 2.08 -16.94 -11.08
C PRO A 167 2.25 -17.51 -9.67
N ASP A 168 2.94 -18.65 -9.60
CA ASP A 168 3.11 -19.48 -8.40
C ASP A 168 1.81 -19.98 -7.74
N ASP A 169 0.64 -19.92 -8.39
CA ASP A 169 -0.68 -20.20 -7.78
C ASP A 169 -1.04 -19.20 -6.66
N THR A 170 -0.64 -17.93 -6.80
CA THR A 170 -0.79 -16.89 -5.77
C THR A 170 -2.26 -16.56 -5.46
N LEU A 171 -3.11 -16.39 -6.47
CA LEU A 171 -4.54 -16.16 -6.27
C LEU A 171 -5.27 -17.42 -5.81
N ASN A 172 -4.89 -18.59 -6.32
CA ASN A 172 -5.45 -19.85 -5.85
C ASN A 172 -5.09 -20.14 -4.37
N TRP A 173 -3.87 -19.80 -3.95
CA TRP A 173 -3.47 -19.82 -2.54
C TRP A 173 -4.30 -18.83 -1.71
N LEU A 174 -4.46 -17.58 -2.16
CA LEU A 174 -5.31 -16.59 -1.49
C LEU A 174 -6.75 -17.08 -1.31
N ILE A 175 -7.36 -17.67 -2.35
CA ILE A 175 -8.71 -18.25 -2.27
C ILE A 175 -8.78 -19.33 -1.18
N SER A 176 -7.76 -20.17 -1.10
CA SER A 176 -7.68 -21.25 -0.10
C SER A 176 -7.60 -20.68 1.32
N GLU A 177 -6.81 -19.63 1.53
CA GLU A 177 -6.69 -18.95 2.83
C GLU A 177 -7.97 -18.24 3.26
N LEU A 178 -8.64 -17.55 2.32
CA LEU A 178 -9.90 -16.86 2.55
C LEU A 178 -11.04 -17.84 2.84
N LEU A 179 -11.12 -18.95 2.09
CA LEU A 179 -12.11 -20.00 2.33
C LEU A 179 -11.90 -20.66 3.70
N ALA A 180 -10.65 -20.90 4.10
CA ALA A 180 -10.33 -21.43 5.42
C ALA A 180 -10.75 -20.47 6.54
N SER A 181 -10.57 -19.16 6.36
CA SER A 181 -11.02 -18.15 7.34
C SER A 181 -12.54 -18.01 7.39
N GLU A 182 -13.22 -18.05 6.24
CA GLU A 182 -14.69 -18.07 6.17
C GLU A 182 -15.27 -19.25 6.95
N GLN A 183 -14.70 -20.45 6.80
CA GLN A 183 -15.14 -21.66 7.53
C GLN A 183 -14.94 -21.56 9.06
N LYS A 184 -13.94 -20.80 9.50
CA LYS A 184 -13.64 -20.58 10.92
C LYS A 184 -14.35 -19.35 11.51
N GLY A 185 -14.98 -18.52 10.68
CA GLY A 185 -15.54 -17.23 11.09
C GLY A 185 -14.47 -16.18 11.44
N GLU A 186 -13.24 -16.35 10.95
CA GLU A 186 -12.16 -15.37 11.10
C GLU A 186 -12.38 -14.18 10.14
N LYS A 187 -11.86 -13.02 10.54
CA LYS A 187 -11.72 -11.85 9.67
C LYS A 187 -10.33 -11.80 9.06
N VAL A 188 -10.22 -11.16 7.90
CA VAL A 188 -8.99 -11.08 7.13
C VAL A 188 -8.59 -9.64 6.86
N HIS A 189 -7.33 -9.31 7.14
CA HIS A 189 -6.64 -8.16 6.57
C HIS A 189 -5.75 -8.61 5.43
N ILE A 190 -5.81 -7.90 4.30
CA ILE A 190 -4.85 -8.10 3.20
C ILE A 190 -3.89 -6.92 3.20
N ILE A 191 -2.59 -7.20 3.23
CA ILE A 191 -1.53 -6.21 2.99
C ILE A 191 -0.82 -6.58 1.70
N SER A 192 -0.56 -5.60 0.86
CA SER A 192 0.13 -5.80 -0.43
C SER A 192 0.69 -4.46 -0.92
N HIS A 193 1.44 -4.45 -2.02
CA HIS A 193 2.08 -3.24 -2.51
C HIS A 193 1.26 -2.54 -3.60
N ILE A 194 1.11 -3.18 -4.77
CA ILE A 194 0.44 -2.65 -5.96
C ILE A 194 -1.08 -2.87 -5.81
N PRO A 195 -1.89 -1.80 -5.78
CA PRO A 195 -3.34 -1.94 -5.76
C PRO A 195 -3.86 -2.49 -7.11
N ALA A 196 -4.79 -3.44 -7.06
CA ALA A 196 -5.28 -4.14 -8.26
C ALA A 196 -6.00 -3.23 -9.28
N GLY A 197 -6.49 -2.07 -8.84
CA GLY A 197 -7.11 -1.08 -9.72
C GLY A 197 -6.13 -0.20 -10.47
N ASP A 198 -4.86 -0.20 -10.09
CA ASP A 198 -3.83 0.54 -10.83
C ASP A 198 -3.50 -0.16 -12.15
N ASN A 199 -3.29 0.62 -13.21
CA ASN A 199 -2.86 0.12 -14.51
C ASN A 199 -1.42 -0.39 -14.52
N TYR A 200 -0.77 -0.41 -13.36
CA TYR A 200 0.42 -1.22 -13.12
C TYR A 200 0.12 -2.72 -12.99
N CYS A 201 -1.14 -3.11 -12.72
CA CYS A 201 -1.55 -4.49 -12.51
C CYS A 201 -2.17 -5.09 -13.79
N LEU A 202 -1.76 -6.30 -14.20
CA LEU A 202 -2.23 -6.99 -15.38
C LEU A 202 -3.72 -7.27 -15.29
N LYS A 203 -4.45 -6.95 -16.37
CA LYS A 203 -5.91 -7.07 -16.47
C LYS A 203 -6.43 -8.43 -15.99
N GLY A 204 -5.84 -9.53 -16.46
CA GLY A 204 -6.27 -10.88 -16.08
C GLY A 204 -6.17 -11.13 -14.58
N TRP A 205 -5.07 -10.70 -13.95
CA TRP A 205 -4.87 -10.88 -12.52
C TRP A 205 -5.80 -9.98 -11.72
N ALA A 206 -5.85 -8.68 -12.04
CA ALA A 206 -6.70 -7.69 -11.37
C ALA A 206 -8.18 -8.07 -11.41
N HIS A 207 -8.66 -8.59 -12.55
CA HIS A 207 -10.05 -9.00 -12.72
C HIS A 207 -10.38 -10.21 -11.85
N ASN A 208 -9.50 -11.20 -11.75
CA ASN A 208 -9.71 -12.35 -10.85
C ASN A 208 -9.64 -11.92 -9.38
N PHE A 209 -8.67 -11.08 -9.01
CA PHE A 209 -8.57 -10.53 -7.65
C PHE A 209 -9.84 -9.76 -7.25
N TYR A 210 -10.40 -8.95 -8.15
CA TYR A 210 -11.65 -8.23 -7.94
C TYR A 210 -12.83 -9.16 -7.63
N GLU A 211 -12.97 -10.27 -8.36
CA GLU A 211 -14.02 -11.26 -8.10
C GLU A 211 -13.79 -12.02 -6.77
N ILE A 212 -12.53 -12.30 -6.42
CA ILE A 212 -12.17 -12.89 -5.12
C ILE A 212 -12.61 -11.97 -3.97
N VAL A 213 -12.27 -10.68 -4.05
CA VAL A 213 -12.67 -9.70 -3.02
C VAL A 213 -14.19 -9.64 -2.88
N ASN A 214 -14.94 -9.59 -3.98
CA ASN A 214 -16.40 -9.60 -3.94
C ASN A 214 -16.98 -10.90 -3.35
N ARG A 215 -16.43 -12.07 -3.71
CA ARG A 215 -16.87 -13.36 -3.16
C ARG A 215 -16.67 -13.42 -1.63
N PHE A 216 -15.60 -12.83 -1.14
CA PHE A 216 -15.23 -12.87 0.29
C PHE A 216 -15.50 -11.55 1.02
N GLU A 217 -16.46 -10.73 0.55
CA GLU A 217 -16.78 -9.41 1.11
C GLU A 217 -17.10 -9.44 2.63
N ASN A 218 -17.62 -10.56 3.13
CA ASN A 218 -17.94 -10.74 4.56
C ASN A 218 -16.73 -11.21 5.40
N THR A 219 -15.70 -11.76 4.76
CA THR A 219 -14.51 -12.33 5.41
C THR A 219 -13.37 -11.32 5.43
N ILE A 220 -13.17 -10.57 4.34
CA ILE A 220 -12.15 -9.52 4.24
C ILE A 220 -12.65 -8.27 4.97
N ALA A 221 -12.01 -7.92 6.09
CA ALA A 221 -12.38 -6.76 6.88
C ALA A 221 -11.67 -5.47 6.42
N ALA A 222 -10.44 -5.57 5.90
CA ALA A 222 -9.68 -4.43 5.39
C ALA A 222 -8.60 -4.85 4.38
N GLN A 223 -8.22 -3.92 3.50
CA GLN A 223 -7.13 -4.09 2.54
C GLN A 223 -6.23 -2.84 2.52
N PHE A 224 -4.92 -3.03 2.57
CA PHE A 224 -3.92 -1.95 2.70
C PHE A 224 -2.85 -2.07 1.62
N TYR A 225 -2.67 -0.98 0.86
CA TYR A 225 -1.74 -0.88 -0.26
C TYR A 225 -0.87 0.38 -0.19
N GLY A 226 0.14 0.43 -1.06
CA GLY A 226 1.04 1.56 -1.26
C GLY A 226 1.23 1.85 -2.76
N HIS A 227 2.48 1.75 -3.22
CA HIS A 227 2.94 1.88 -4.62
C HIS A 227 2.76 3.25 -5.28
N THR A 228 1.54 3.77 -5.30
CA THR A 228 1.23 5.02 -6.02
C THR A 228 1.95 6.22 -5.41
N HIS A 229 2.22 6.18 -4.09
CA HIS A 229 2.76 7.24 -3.23
C HIS A 229 1.77 8.31 -2.78
N GLN A 230 0.56 8.36 -3.34
CA GLN A 230 -0.46 9.34 -2.99
C GLN A 230 -1.46 8.80 -1.96
N ASP A 231 -2.23 9.71 -1.37
CA ASP A 231 -3.27 9.36 -0.40
C ASP A 231 -4.63 9.20 -1.09
N HIS A 232 -5.08 7.96 -1.27
CA HIS A 232 -6.37 7.65 -1.90
C HIS A 232 -6.87 6.25 -1.58
N PHE A 233 -7.90 5.80 -2.31
CA PHE A 233 -8.61 4.54 -2.09
C PHE A 233 -9.29 4.09 -3.38
N GLN A 234 -9.68 2.82 -3.47
CA GLN A 234 -10.49 2.30 -4.58
C GLN A 234 -11.67 1.49 -4.05
N VAL A 235 -12.87 1.74 -4.60
CA VAL A 235 -14.10 1.05 -4.21
C VAL A 235 -14.38 -0.15 -5.12
N TYR A 236 -14.84 -1.24 -4.51
CA TYR A 236 -15.33 -2.45 -5.19
C TYR A 236 -16.86 -2.45 -5.19
N TYR A 237 -17.42 -2.96 -6.28
CA TYR A 237 -18.84 -3.00 -6.57
C TYR A 237 -19.29 -4.38 -7.02
N GLU A 238 -20.50 -4.74 -6.60
CA GLU A 238 -21.20 -5.95 -6.99
C GLU A 238 -21.36 -6.00 -8.52
N ASN A 239 -21.04 -7.16 -9.12
CA ASN A 239 -21.09 -7.40 -10.57
C ASN A 239 -20.24 -6.43 -11.42
N SER A 240 -19.17 -5.84 -10.87
CA SER A 240 -18.35 -4.83 -11.56
C SER A 240 -19.17 -3.64 -12.09
N ASN A 241 -20.23 -3.24 -11.38
CA ASN A 241 -21.12 -2.14 -11.79
C ASN A 241 -21.03 -0.97 -10.80
N PRO A 242 -20.44 0.19 -11.19
CA PRO A 242 -20.32 1.36 -10.31
C PRO A 242 -21.68 1.99 -9.92
N ALA A 243 -22.76 1.69 -10.64
CA ALA A 243 -24.12 2.09 -10.27
C ALA A 243 -24.79 1.09 -9.31
N GLY A 244 -24.11 -0.01 -8.99
CA GLY A 244 -24.58 -1.07 -8.10
C GLY A 244 -24.20 -0.84 -6.63
N ARG A 245 -24.29 -1.91 -5.84
CA ARG A 245 -23.96 -1.89 -4.41
C ARG A 245 -22.43 -1.88 -4.23
N PRO A 246 -21.83 -0.93 -3.48
CA PRO A 246 -20.44 -1.03 -3.08
C PRO A 246 -20.28 -2.17 -2.06
N THR A 247 -19.32 -3.05 -2.29
CA THR A 247 -19.11 -4.30 -1.53
C THR A 247 -17.87 -4.22 -0.65
N HIS A 248 -16.83 -3.54 -1.12
CA HIS A 248 -15.55 -3.40 -0.41
C HIS A 248 -14.84 -2.12 -0.84
N PHE A 249 -13.71 -1.80 -0.22
CA PHE A 249 -12.78 -0.77 -0.66
C PHE A 249 -11.36 -1.08 -0.15
N ASN A 250 -10.36 -0.50 -0.78
CA ASN A 250 -8.98 -0.59 -0.30
C ASN A 250 -8.43 0.77 0.12
N PHE A 251 -7.49 0.79 1.07
CA PHE A 251 -6.71 1.97 1.38
C PHE A 251 -5.43 1.97 0.56
N ILE A 252 -5.11 3.10 -0.06
CA ILE A 252 -3.81 3.35 -0.69
C ILE A 252 -3.11 4.43 0.14
N THR A 253 -2.07 4.00 0.84
CA THR A 253 -1.38 4.80 1.86
C THR A 253 -0.31 5.67 1.20
N PRO A 254 -0.18 6.96 1.55
CA PRO A 254 0.85 7.81 0.98
C PRO A 254 2.24 7.34 1.39
N SER A 255 3.23 7.68 0.57
CA SER A 255 4.61 7.28 0.80
C SER A 255 5.31 8.08 1.88
N LEU A 256 6.28 7.43 2.52
CA LEU A 256 7.27 8.12 3.33
C LEU A 256 8.33 8.83 2.47
N THR A 257 8.62 8.32 1.27
CA THR A 257 9.50 9.02 0.33
C THR A 257 8.86 10.30 -0.21
N SER A 258 9.69 11.27 -0.58
CA SER A 258 9.27 12.49 -1.27
C SER A 258 9.10 12.29 -2.78
N TYR A 259 9.48 11.12 -3.30
CA TYR A 259 9.34 10.81 -4.71
C TYR A 259 7.84 10.64 -5.06
N SER A 260 7.26 11.35 -6.01
CA SER A 260 7.76 12.63 -6.52
C SER A 260 6.82 13.76 -6.11
N TYR A 261 7.40 14.89 -5.73
CA TYR A 261 6.67 16.09 -5.32
C TYR A 261 5.78 15.86 -4.09
N ASN A 262 6.25 15.02 -3.18
CA ASN A 262 5.51 14.58 -2.00
C ASN A 262 6.20 15.04 -0.72
N ASN A 263 5.44 15.55 0.25
CA ASN A 263 5.90 15.55 1.63
C ASN A 263 5.82 14.12 2.19
N PRO A 264 6.83 13.66 2.96
CA PRO A 264 6.79 12.39 3.66
C PRO A 264 5.53 12.25 4.53
N ALA A 265 4.92 11.07 4.50
CA ALA A 265 3.75 10.77 5.31
C ALA A 265 3.76 9.35 5.86
N TYR A 266 2.98 9.13 6.91
CA TYR A 266 2.59 7.80 7.40
C TYR A 266 1.14 7.85 7.88
N ARG A 267 0.56 6.67 8.13
CA ARG A 267 -0.85 6.50 8.47
C ARG A 267 -1.00 5.68 9.75
N ILE A 268 -1.93 6.10 10.62
CA ILE A 268 -2.40 5.33 11.78
C ILE A 268 -3.83 4.87 11.49
N TYR A 269 -4.08 3.57 11.65
CA TYR A 269 -5.42 2.99 11.51
C TYR A 269 -5.93 2.60 12.90
N THR A 270 -7.09 3.12 13.29
CA THR A 270 -7.84 2.60 14.43
C THR A 270 -8.71 1.46 13.94
N ILE A 271 -8.53 0.26 14.49
CA ILE A 271 -9.23 -0.95 14.05
C ILE A 271 -10.10 -1.48 15.18
N ASP A 272 -11.31 -1.93 14.85
CA ASP A 272 -12.19 -2.61 15.80
C ASP A 272 -11.56 -3.94 16.25
N GLY A 273 -11.27 -4.10 17.53
CA GLY A 273 -10.54 -5.27 18.01
C GLY A 273 -10.49 -5.41 19.52
N GLY A 274 -9.84 -6.48 19.99
CA GLY A 274 -9.62 -6.73 21.41
C GLY A 274 -10.73 -7.50 22.13
N TYR A 275 -11.72 -8.04 21.41
CA TYR A 275 -12.81 -8.84 21.98
C TYR A 275 -13.30 -9.93 21.02
N GLU A 276 -13.97 -10.96 21.57
CA GLU A 276 -14.54 -12.04 20.78
C GLU A 276 -15.67 -11.54 19.86
N GLY A 277 -15.58 -11.85 18.57
CA GLY A 277 -16.55 -11.41 17.57
C GLY A 277 -16.32 -9.99 17.03
N ALA A 278 -15.16 -9.38 17.29
CA ALA A 278 -14.77 -8.11 16.68
C ALA A 278 -14.85 -8.16 15.15
N SER A 279 -15.25 -7.03 14.55
CA SER A 279 -15.39 -6.93 13.09
C SER A 279 -14.05 -6.82 12.38
N TYR A 280 -13.00 -6.35 13.07
CA TYR A 280 -11.70 -6.01 12.51
C TYR A 280 -11.77 -4.99 11.36
N THR A 281 -12.87 -4.25 11.24
CA THR A 281 -12.96 -3.15 10.28
C THR A 281 -12.22 -1.92 10.79
N VAL A 282 -11.74 -1.09 9.86
CA VAL A 282 -11.11 0.19 10.21
C VAL A 282 -12.17 1.18 10.67
N LEU A 283 -11.99 1.71 11.88
CA LEU A 283 -12.88 2.68 12.52
C LEU A 283 -12.49 4.13 12.20
N ASP A 284 -11.20 4.41 12.05
CA ASP A 284 -10.70 5.69 11.53
C ASP A 284 -9.29 5.53 10.94
N ALA A 285 -8.90 6.49 10.11
CA ALA A 285 -7.59 6.54 9.46
C ALA A 285 -7.02 7.96 9.56
N GLU A 286 -5.91 8.11 10.27
CA GLU A 286 -5.22 9.37 10.49
C GLU A 286 -3.93 9.43 9.67
N THR A 287 -3.78 10.45 8.83
CA THR A 287 -2.54 10.69 8.07
C THR A 287 -1.70 11.74 8.80
N TYR A 288 -0.44 11.43 9.06
CA TYR A 288 0.56 12.34 9.61
C TYR A 288 1.57 12.69 8.52
N THR A 289 1.97 13.95 8.46
CA THR A 289 2.95 14.44 7.49
C THR A 289 3.92 15.44 8.12
N THR A 290 4.91 15.87 7.36
CA THR A 290 5.86 16.91 7.74
C THR A 290 6.12 17.84 6.56
N ASP A 291 6.46 19.10 6.82
CA ASP A 291 6.91 20.03 5.78
C ASP A 291 8.45 19.96 5.63
N LEU A 292 8.92 19.36 4.55
CA LEU A 292 10.36 19.28 4.27
C LEU A 292 10.97 20.66 3.96
N ASN A 293 10.22 21.57 3.34
CA ASN A 293 10.72 22.91 3.05
C ASN A 293 10.93 23.68 4.35
N GLU A 294 10.00 23.57 5.31
CA GLU A 294 10.13 24.17 6.63
C GLU A 294 11.32 23.57 7.41
N ALA A 295 11.43 22.24 7.45
CA ALA A 295 12.52 21.55 8.13
C ALA A 295 13.90 21.98 7.58
N ASN A 296 14.02 22.06 6.25
CA ASN A 296 15.23 22.51 5.58
C ASN A 296 15.51 24.00 5.80
N ALA A 297 14.50 24.87 5.75
CA ALA A 297 14.67 26.31 5.96
C ALA A 297 15.11 26.66 7.39
N LYS A 298 14.66 25.87 8.38
CA LYS A 298 15.02 26.03 9.79
C LYS A 298 16.28 25.26 10.20
N ASP A 299 16.83 24.42 9.33
CA ASP A 299 17.88 23.43 9.62
C ASP A 299 17.57 22.56 10.86
N GLN A 300 16.32 22.08 10.94
CA GLN A 300 15.81 21.29 12.06
C GLN A 300 15.24 19.95 11.59
N GLU A 301 15.19 18.96 12.48
CA GLU A 301 14.54 17.67 12.22
C GLU A 301 13.07 17.88 11.80
N PRO A 302 12.55 17.14 10.81
CA PRO A 302 11.18 17.27 10.34
C PRO A 302 10.17 17.16 11.50
N GLN A 303 9.29 18.15 11.60
CA GLN A 303 8.25 18.16 12.62
C GLN A 303 6.99 17.52 12.05
N TRP A 304 6.67 16.34 12.56
CA TRP A 304 5.49 15.59 12.16
C TRP A 304 4.24 16.10 12.87
N PHE A 305 3.16 16.26 12.11
CA PHE A 305 1.86 16.69 12.61
C PHE A 305 0.75 15.88 11.96
N LEU A 306 -0.38 15.74 12.66
CA LEU A 306 -1.61 15.18 12.10
C LEU A 306 -2.08 16.09 10.96
N GLU A 307 -2.10 15.56 9.74
CA GLU A 307 -2.62 16.28 8.58
C GLU A 307 -4.16 16.25 8.62
N TYR A 308 -4.74 15.06 8.81
CA TYR A 308 -6.18 14.87 8.87
C TYR A 308 -6.59 13.49 9.45
N SER A 309 -7.80 13.42 10.02
CA SER A 309 -8.57 12.17 10.25
C SER A 309 -9.60 12.02 9.14
N ALA A 310 -9.72 10.84 8.54
CA ALA A 310 -10.63 10.60 7.41
C ALA A 310 -12.09 10.89 7.76
N ARG A 311 -12.57 10.42 8.92
CA ARG A 311 -13.97 10.62 9.32
C ARG A 311 -14.31 12.08 9.55
N ASP A 312 -13.49 12.79 10.31
CA ASP A 312 -13.75 14.19 10.63
C ASP A 312 -13.67 15.07 9.40
N THR A 313 -12.65 14.86 8.57
CA THR A 313 -12.30 15.72 7.44
C THR A 313 -13.28 15.63 6.29
N PHE A 314 -13.72 14.41 5.98
CA PHE A 314 -14.67 14.13 4.91
C PHE A 314 -16.10 13.96 5.42
N SER A 315 -16.32 14.13 6.73
CA SER A 315 -17.62 13.97 7.41
C SER A 315 -18.26 12.62 7.12
N LEU A 316 -17.48 11.55 7.26
CA LEU A 316 -17.93 10.18 7.04
C LEU A 316 -18.55 9.63 8.33
N PRO A 317 -19.78 9.08 8.27
CA PRO A 317 -20.42 8.50 9.46
C PRO A 317 -19.65 7.27 9.97
N ASP A 318 -19.09 6.49 9.04
CA ASP A 318 -18.22 5.34 9.25
C ASP A 318 -17.28 5.20 8.03
N LEU A 319 -16.38 4.23 8.04
CA LEU A 319 -15.51 3.91 6.90
C LEU A 319 -16.02 2.69 6.10
N SER A 320 -17.34 2.51 6.02
CA SER A 320 -17.93 1.44 5.21
C SER A 320 -17.76 1.69 3.70
N PRO A 321 -17.83 0.66 2.84
CA PRO A 321 -17.81 0.83 1.38
C PRO A 321 -18.86 1.82 0.86
N SER A 322 -20.02 1.89 1.52
CA SER A 322 -21.09 2.83 1.16
C SER A 322 -20.72 4.29 1.46
N SER A 323 -20.05 4.54 2.60
CA SER A 323 -19.57 5.88 2.97
C SER A 323 -18.48 6.37 2.03
N TRP A 324 -17.53 5.51 1.64
CA TRP A 324 -16.52 5.83 0.64
C TRP A 324 -17.10 6.08 -0.74
N ASN A 325 -18.06 5.26 -1.19
CA ASN A 325 -18.75 5.52 -2.45
C ASN A 325 -19.51 6.86 -2.43
N SER A 326 -20.19 7.18 -1.33
CA SER A 326 -20.88 8.47 -1.19
C SER A 326 -19.91 9.66 -1.19
N LEU A 327 -18.71 9.49 -0.65
CA LEU A 327 -17.65 10.49 -0.75
C LEU A 327 -17.29 10.75 -2.21
N ILE A 328 -17.13 9.71 -3.04
CA ILE A 328 -16.84 9.86 -4.48
C ILE A 328 -17.92 10.72 -5.17
N ASP A 329 -19.19 10.44 -4.89
CA ASP A 329 -20.31 11.21 -5.47
C ASP A 329 -20.28 12.69 -5.05
N ARG A 330 -19.94 12.97 -3.79
CA ARG A 330 -19.77 14.34 -3.29
C ARG A 330 -18.55 15.02 -3.92
N LEU A 331 -17.43 14.31 -4.03
CA LEU A 331 -16.20 14.78 -4.68
C LEU A 331 -16.41 15.11 -6.16
N ALA A 332 -17.43 14.57 -6.82
CA ALA A 332 -17.77 14.88 -8.21
C ALA A 332 -18.45 16.25 -8.39
N VAL A 333 -19.08 16.81 -7.34
CA VAL A 333 -19.90 18.04 -7.46
C VAL A 333 -19.57 19.15 -6.44
N ASP A 334 -18.95 18.85 -5.30
CA ASP A 334 -18.55 19.82 -4.27
C ASP A 334 -17.08 20.28 -4.46
N ASP A 335 -16.89 21.51 -4.90
CA ASP A 335 -15.56 22.08 -5.23
C ASP A 335 -14.66 22.22 -4.00
N ASP A 336 -15.21 22.64 -2.86
CA ASP A 336 -14.43 22.82 -1.63
C ASP A 336 -13.96 21.48 -1.09
N LEU A 337 -14.83 20.46 -1.13
CA LEU A 337 -14.49 19.11 -0.72
C LEU A 337 -13.43 18.50 -1.65
N PHE A 338 -13.57 18.68 -2.96
CA PHE A 338 -12.58 18.19 -3.93
C PHE A 338 -11.23 18.90 -3.78
N THR A 339 -11.23 20.21 -3.59
CA THR A 339 -10.01 20.99 -3.30
C THR A 339 -9.28 20.43 -2.09
N LYS A 340 -10.03 20.13 -1.02
CA LYS A 340 -9.49 19.55 0.20
C LYS A 340 -8.93 18.15 -0.03
N PHE A 341 -9.67 17.26 -0.70
CA PHE A 341 -9.21 15.93 -1.06
C PHE A 341 -7.93 15.97 -1.90
N HIS A 342 -7.91 16.76 -2.97
CA HIS A 342 -6.76 16.89 -3.87
C HIS A 342 -5.52 17.40 -3.13
N ARG A 343 -5.69 18.33 -2.18
CA ARG A 343 -4.59 18.79 -1.34
C ARG A 343 -3.98 17.65 -0.52
N TYR A 344 -4.80 16.79 0.09
CA TYR A 344 -4.32 15.65 0.88
C TYR A 344 -3.78 14.50 0.04
N TYR A 345 -4.34 14.29 -1.16
CA TYR A 345 -3.77 13.37 -2.16
C TYR A 345 -2.28 13.67 -2.39
N TRP A 346 -1.93 14.97 -2.43
CA TRP A 346 -0.56 15.45 -2.56
C TRP A 346 0.11 15.88 -1.24
N ARG A 347 -0.39 15.53 -0.05
CA ARG A 347 0.07 15.97 1.29
C ARG A 347 0.52 17.43 1.34
N SER A 348 -0.32 18.31 0.81
CA SER A 348 -0.14 19.77 0.78
C SER A 348 1.15 20.25 0.09
N SER A 349 1.73 19.44 -0.80
CA SER A 349 3.08 19.66 -1.35
C SER A 349 3.11 19.92 -2.87
N TYR A 350 1.99 19.66 -3.55
CA TYR A 350 1.78 19.97 -4.96
C TYR A 350 0.38 20.57 -5.16
N GLU A 351 0.30 21.65 -5.93
CA GLU A 351 -0.96 22.30 -6.30
C GLU A 351 -1.13 22.23 -7.82
N GLU A 352 -2.11 21.46 -8.26
CA GLU A 352 -2.63 21.46 -9.63
C GLU A 352 -4.00 22.13 -9.63
N ASN A 353 -4.33 22.91 -10.66
CA ASN A 353 -5.60 23.63 -10.73
C ASN A 353 -6.78 22.72 -11.17
N CYS A 354 -6.86 21.52 -10.60
CA CYS A 354 -7.84 20.51 -11.02
C CYS A 354 -9.28 20.84 -10.64
N VAL A 355 -9.50 21.73 -9.68
CA VAL A 355 -10.82 22.20 -9.26
C VAL A 355 -11.54 22.92 -10.41
N ASN A 356 -10.81 23.73 -11.17
CA ASN A 356 -11.35 24.52 -12.28
C ASN A 356 -11.26 23.78 -13.63
N GLU A 357 -10.79 22.54 -13.64
CA GLU A 357 -10.59 21.72 -14.83
C GLU A 357 -11.45 20.45 -14.72
N PRO A 358 -12.68 20.44 -15.28
CA PRO A 358 -13.62 19.34 -15.10
C PRO A 358 -13.05 17.97 -15.48
N GLN A 359 -12.22 17.90 -16.53
CA GLN A 359 -11.56 16.67 -16.95
C GLN A 359 -10.55 16.16 -15.91
N CYS A 360 -9.81 17.07 -15.25
CA CYS A 360 -8.89 16.68 -14.19
C CYS A 360 -9.66 16.10 -12.99
N ARG A 361 -10.69 16.82 -12.52
CA ARG A 361 -11.56 16.34 -11.44
C ARG A 361 -12.17 14.97 -11.75
N GLN A 362 -12.71 14.81 -12.95
CA GLN A 362 -13.32 13.57 -13.41
C GLN A 362 -12.32 12.42 -13.39
N HIS A 363 -11.06 12.66 -13.76
CA HIS A 363 -10.01 11.64 -13.69
C HIS A 363 -9.79 11.14 -12.26
N TYR A 364 -9.61 12.04 -11.27
CA TYR A 364 -9.43 11.64 -9.87
C TYR A 364 -10.65 10.87 -9.34
N VAL A 365 -11.86 11.39 -9.56
CA VAL A 365 -13.11 10.73 -9.12
C VAL A 365 -13.29 9.36 -9.77
N CYS A 366 -12.93 9.24 -11.05
CA CYS A 366 -12.94 7.99 -11.80
C CYS A 366 -12.00 6.96 -11.16
N CYS A 367 -10.74 7.32 -10.90
CA CYS A 367 -9.76 6.41 -10.31
C CYS A 367 -10.20 5.85 -8.94
N LEU A 368 -10.95 6.61 -8.14
CA LEU A 368 -11.50 6.13 -6.85
C LEU A 368 -12.55 5.02 -7.01
N ARG A 369 -13.19 4.91 -8.18
CA ARG A 369 -14.15 3.81 -8.49
C ARG A 369 -13.49 2.60 -9.14
N VAL A 370 -12.25 2.74 -9.60
CA VAL A 370 -11.56 1.72 -10.39
C VAL A 370 -10.69 0.89 -9.45
N ALA A 371 -11.25 -0.20 -8.92
CA ALA A 371 -10.47 -1.23 -8.18
C ALA A 371 -10.06 -2.42 -9.06
N LYS A 372 -10.14 -2.24 -10.39
CA LYS A 372 -9.93 -3.25 -11.42
C LYS A 372 -9.24 -2.63 -12.63
N SER A 373 -7.97 -2.94 -12.85
CA SER A 373 -7.16 -2.30 -13.88
C SER A 373 -7.71 -2.42 -15.30
N PHE A 374 -7.43 -1.41 -16.13
CA PHE A 374 -7.81 -1.29 -17.54
C PHE A 374 -9.30 -1.49 -17.80
N ASP A 375 -10.14 -0.95 -16.90
CA ASP A 375 -11.60 -1.04 -16.95
C ASP A 375 -12.28 0.34 -16.68
N GLU A 376 -11.56 1.44 -16.82
CA GLU A 376 -12.05 2.82 -16.61
C GLU A 376 -13.26 3.13 -17.48
N ASP A 377 -13.28 2.63 -18.72
CA ASP A 377 -14.42 2.78 -19.64
C ASP A 377 -15.72 2.24 -19.03
N THR A 378 -15.65 1.21 -18.18
CA THR A 378 -16.80 0.64 -17.48
C THR A 378 -17.12 1.42 -16.21
N PHE A 379 -16.12 1.67 -15.35
CA PHE A 379 -16.32 2.25 -14.03
C PHE A 379 -16.61 3.77 -14.05
N CYS A 380 -16.20 4.44 -15.12
CA CYS A 380 -16.30 5.89 -15.29
C CYS A 380 -17.29 6.29 -16.39
N ALA A 381 -18.02 5.33 -16.95
CA ALA A 381 -19.08 5.58 -17.91
C ALA A 381 -20.13 6.54 -17.34
N GLY A 382 -20.38 7.64 -18.05
CA GLY A 382 -21.43 8.61 -17.69
C GLY A 382 -21.05 9.63 -16.61
N MET A 383 -19.77 9.71 -16.25
CA MET A 383 -19.21 10.84 -15.48
C MET A 383 -19.03 12.08 -16.34
#